data_AF-X1NJK8-F1
#
_entry.id   AF-X1NJK8-F1
#
_cell.length_a   1.000
_cell.length_b   1.000
_cell.length_c   1.000
_cell.angle_alpha   90.00
_cell.angle_beta   90.00
_cell.angle_gamma   90.00
#
_symmetry.space_group_name_H-M   'P 1'
#
loop_
_entity.id
_entity.type
_entity.pdbx_description
1 polymer ?
#
loop_
_entity_poly.entity_id
_entity_poly.type
_entity_poly.pdbx_seq_one_letter_code
_entity_poly.pdbx_strand_id
1 'polypeptide(L)'
;MRASELVSLNVSDIDIEGGYVRCFGKGHKERLIPIHERAASAVEEYVKEFRPRLTRNDTERALFLNRRGERLTRQGLWQILKGYAKSAELEIARAANAGSDRKEVLKLANDMITKVNLIMLADNLYYLAKGGRIHKKARPWADSKISNTAILKLDASTGGEHRPLARCKTKGQTLETLFDLVKQRSGGKKLHVAIDHADALAEAEQLKEKALSQFQCEEVFISNIGPLVTIHTGLGTRVFCWWSED
;
A
#
# COMPACT_ATOMS: atom_id res chain seq x y z
N MET A 1 10.53 1.79 5.06
CA MET A 1 11.79 1.04 5.31
C MET A 1 12.09 0.17 4.10
N ARG A 2 13.35 0.04 3.67
CA ARG A 2 13.76 -0.82 2.54
C ARG A 2 13.86 -2.28 2.99
N ALA A 3 13.68 -3.23 2.08
CA ALA A 3 13.80 -4.66 2.37
C ALA A 3 15.16 -5.04 3.00
N SER A 4 16.24 -4.41 2.55
CA SER A 4 17.58 -4.62 3.13
C SER A 4 17.69 -4.15 4.57
N GLU A 5 17.05 -3.03 4.91
CA GLU A 5 17.06 -2.48 6.27
C GLU A 5 16.18 -3.35 7.18
N LEU A 6 15.03 -3.83 6.70
CA LEU A 6 14.11 -4.70 7.43
C LEU A 6 14.75 -6.03 7.85
N VAL A 7 15.41 -6.73 6.92
CA VAL A 7 16.04 -8.02 7.22
C VAL A 7 17.30 -7.89 8.10
N SER A 8 17.81 -6.67 8.27
CA SER A 8 18.99 -6.38 9.08
C SER A 8 18.64 -6.01 10.53
N LEU A 9 17.36 -5.86 10.86
CA LEU A 9 16.92 -5.53 12.22
C LEU A 9 17.27 -6.63 13.22
N ASN A 10 17.59 -6.21 14.44
CA ASN A 10 17.66 -7.03 15.63
C ASN A 10 16.41 -6.82 16.49
N VAL A 11 16.19 -7.73 17.44
CA VAL A 11 15.11 -7.57 18.44
C VAL A 11 15.26 -6.26 19.22
N SER A 12 16.49 -5.83 19.51
CA SER A 12 16.77 -4.56 20.21
C SER A 12 16.62 -3.31 19.35
N ASP A 13 16.32 -3.45 18.06
CA ASP A 13 16.10 -2.31 17.16
C ASP A 13 14.63 -1.87 17.13
N ILE A 14 13.71 -2.58 17.80
CA ILE A 14 12.31 -2.20 17.91
C ILE A 14 11.96 -1.79 19.34
N ASP A 15 11.39 -0.61 19.49
CA ASP A 15 10.77 -0.12 20.72
C ASP A 15 9.26 -0.13 20.52
N ILE A 16 8.60 -1.15 21.09
CA ILE A 16 7.15 -1.34 20.97
C ILE A 16 6.41 -0.31 21.84
N GLU A 17 6.88 -0.07 23.07
CA GLU A 17 6.28 0.90 24.00
C GLU A 17 6.45 2.34 23.48
N GLY A 18 7.64 2.66 22.98
CA GLY A 18 7.95 3.95 22.37
C GLY A 18 7.37 4.13 20.96
N GLY A 19 6.92 3.04 20.31
CA GLY A 19 6.29 3.10 18.99
C GLY A 19 7.25 3.45 17.85
N TYR A 20 8.52 3.01 17.90
CA TYR A 20 9.47 3.24 16.80
C TYR A 20 10.43 2.07 16.55
N VAL A 21 11.00 2.04 15.35
CA VAL A 21 12.10 1.15 14.94
C VAL A 21 13.33 1.97 14.61
N ARG A 22 14.45 1.59 15.20
CA ARG A 22 15.78 2.12 14.93
C ARG A 22 16.37 1.41 13.73
N CYS A 23 16.74 2.15 12.69
CA CYS A 23 17.36 1.54 11.51
C CYS A 23 18.48 2.39 10.94
N PHE A 24 19.40 1.73 10.24
CA PHE A 24 20.58 2.34 9.63
C PHE A 24 20.39 2.48 8.13
N GLY A 25 20.49 3.72 7.64
CA GLY A 25 20.36 4.06 6.22
C GLY A 25 21.70 4.12 5.48
N LYS A 26 21.67 4.69 4.26
CA LYS A 26 22.87 4.92 3.43
C LYS A 26 23.87 5.80 4.20
N GLY A 27 25.13 5.37 4.28
CA GLY A 27 26.18 6.05 5.03
C GLY A 27 26.12 5.83 6.54
N HIS A 28 25.50 4.74 7.01
CA HIS A 28 25.37 4.39 8.43
C HIS A 28 24.65 5.44 9.30
N LYS A 29 23.87 6.32 8.68
CA LYS A 29 23.05 7.29 9.43
C LYS A 29 21.88 6.57 10.10
N GLU A 30 21.78 6.74 11.40
CA GLU A 30 20.66 6.26 12.21
C GLU A 30 19.40 7.09 11.94
N ARG A 31 18.24 6.43 11.95
CA ARG A 31 16.93 7.07 11.92
C ARG A 31 15.93 6.26 12.75
N LEU A 32 15.05 6.98 13.43
CA LEU A 32 13.89 6.40 14.09
C LEU A 32 12.70 6.45 13.13
N ILE A 33 12.11 5.30 12.86
CA ILE A 33 10.89 5.18 12.03
C ILE A 33 9.72 4.88 12.97
N PRO A 34 8.69 5.73 13.02
CA PRO A 34 7.47 5.40 13.75
C PRO A 34 6.87 4.08 13.24
N ILE A 35 6.49 3.20 14.16
CA ILE A 35 5.72 2.00 13.84
C ILE A 35 4.27 2.22 14.22
N HIS A 36 3.38 1.76 13.34
CA HIS A 36 1.95 1.77 13.62
C HIS A 36 1.61 0.67 14.62
N GLU A 37 0.60 0.90 15.47
CA GLU A 37 0.16 -0.03 16.53
C GLU A 37 0.00 -1.47 16.02
N ARG A 38 -0.70 -1.69 14.90
CA ARG A 38 -0.90 -3.03 14.33
C ARG A 38 0.41 -3.73 13.92
N ALA A 39 1.38 -2.98 13.41
CA ALA A 39 2.68 -3.55 13.09
C ALA A 39 3.46 -3.86 14.38
N ALA A 40 3.36 -3.00 15.38
CA ALA A 40 3.96 -3.22 16.69
C ALA A 40 3.39 -4.48 17.35
N SER A 41 2.06 -4.64 17.40
CA SER A 41 1.39 -5.82 17.93
C SER A 41 1.76 -7.10 17.18
N ALA A 42 1.79 -7.07 15.85
CA ALA A 42 2.19 -8.24 15.05
C ALA A 42 3.66 -8.64 15.28
N VAL A 43 4.56 -7.66 15.44
CA VAL A 43 5.96 -7.93 15.77
C VAL A 43 6.09 -8.42 17.20
N GLU A 44 5.33 -7.86 18.14
CA GLU A 44 5.31 -8.29 19.53
C GLU A 44 4.87 -9.75 19.66
N GLU A 45 3.76 -10.11 19.02
CA GLU A 45 3.27 -11.48 18.95
C GLU A 45 4.30 -12.40 18.29
N TYR A 46 4.90 -11.97 17.17
CA TYR A 46 5.97 -12.73 16.52
C TYR A 46 7.15 -12.98 17.45
N VAL A 47 7.62 -11.97 18.18
CA VAL A 47 8.77 -12.07 19.09
C VAL A 47 8.46 -12.95 20.30
N LYS A 48 7.24 -12.86 20.86
CA LYS A 48 6.83 -13.62 22.05
C LYS A 48 6.46 -15.06 21.73
N GLU A 49 5.71 -15.29 20.66
CA GLU A 49 5.05 -16.59 20.42
C GLU A 49 5.74 -17.43 19.35
N PHE A 50 6.19 -16.81 18.25
CA PHE A 50 6.60 -17.54 17.05
C PHE A 50 8.12 -17.66 16.89
N ARG A 51 8.85 -16.57 17.13
CA ARG A 51 10.31 -16.51 17.02
C ARG A 51 11.01 -17.52 17.94
N PRO A 52 10.58 -17.75 19.21
CA PRO A 52 11.21 -18.76 20.07
C PRO A 52 11.11 -20.18 19.50
N ARG A 53 10.03 -20.49 18.75
CA ARG A 53 9.83 -21.79 18.11
C ARG A 53 10.75 -22.02 16.89
N LEU A 54 11.27 -20.93 16.31
CA LEU A 54 12.18 -20.97 15.16
C LEU A 54 13.65 -20.87 15.58
N THR A 55 13.92 -20.27 16.74
CA THR A 55 15.27 -20.02 17.24
C THR A 55 15.92 -21.36 17.61
N ARG A 56 17.08 -21.63 17.03
CA ARG A 56 17.91 -22.82 17.36
C ARG A 56 19.15 -22.47 18.17
N ASN A 57 19.40 -21.18 18.35
CA ASN A 57 20.52 -20.61 19.08
C ASN A 57 20.05 -19.36 19.80
N ASP A 58 20.07 -19.39 21.13
CA ASP A 58 19.58 -18.30 21.97
C ASP A 58 20.38 -17.00 21.84
N THR A 59 21.56 -17.05 21.19
CA THR A 59 22.38 -15.87 20.91
C THR A 59 22.00 -15.16 19.61
N GLU A 60 21.11 -15.73 18.78
CA GLU A 60 20.65 -15.08 17.55
C GLU A 60 19.86 -13.82 17.87
N ARG A 61 20.31 -12.69 17.34
CA ARG A 61 19.77 -11.35 17.62
C ARG A 61 18.82 -10.85 16.54
N ALA A 62 18.84 -11.47 15.36
CA ALA A 62 18.02 -11.07 14.23
C ALA A 62 16.55 -11.02 14.60
N LEU A 63 15.85 -9.94 14.24
CA LEU A 63 14.42 -9.83 14.48
C LEU A 63 13.70 -10.96 13.75
N PHE A 64 13.83 -11.02 12.42
CA PHE A 64 13.17 -12.03 11.58
C PHE A 64 14.10 -13.21 11.25
N LEU A 65 13.61 -14.43 11.49
CA LEU A 65 14.32 -15.68 11.23
C LEU A 65 13.76 -16.44 10.02
N ASN A 66 14.61 -17.23 9.38
CA ASN A 66 14.23 -18.23 8.39
C ASN A 66 13.84 -19.57 9.08
N ARG A 67 13.38 -20.57 8.31
CA ARG A 67 12.99 -21.89 8.84
C ARG A 67 14.12 -22.70 9.49
N ARG A 68 15.38 -22.31 9.25
CA ARG A 68 16.58 -22.90 9.89
C ARG A 68 16.95 -22.19 11.19
N GLY A 69 16.24 -21.13 11.57
CA GLY A 69 16.53 -20.35 12.78
C GLY A 69 17.63 -19.31 12.60
N GLU A 70 18.05 -19.04 11.37
CA GLU A 70 19.07 -18.02 11.04
C GLU A 70 18.38 -16.73 10.59
N ARG A 71 19.08 -15.59 10.61
CA ARG A 71 18.60 -14.33 10.02
C ARG A 71 17.95 -14.52 8.64
N LEU A 72 16.74 -13.97 8.49
CA LEU A 72 16.03 -13.93 7.21
C LEU A 72 16.86 -13.14 6.18
N THR A 73 17.01 -13.68 4.97
CA THR A 73 17.72 -12.97 3.89
C THR A 73 16.74 -12.19 3.02
N ARG A 74 17.25 -11.23 2.24
CA ARG A 74 16.43 -10.50 1.25
C ARG A 74 15.75 -11.45 0.25
N GLN A 75 16.46 -12.49 -0.18
CA GLN A 75 15.91 -13.51 -1.08
C GLN A 75 14.83 -14.34 -0.37
N GLY A 76 15.02 -14.70 0.90
CA GLY A 76 14.02 -15.39 1.71
C GLY A 76 12.76 -14.55 1.90
N LEU A 77 12.91 -13.27 2.25
CA LEU A 77 11.82 -12.31 2.34
C LEU A 77 11.04 -12.23 1.01
N TRP A 78 11.75 -12.18 -0.12
CA TRP A 78 11.12 -12.17 -1.44
C TRP A 78 10.31 -13.43 -1.73
N GLN A 79 10.79 -14.61 -1.30
CA GLN A 79 10.02 -15.86 -1.45
C GLN A 79 8.77 -15.89 -0.57
N ILE A 80 8.85 -15.35 0.66
CA ILE A 80 7.69 -15.21 1.54
C ILE A 80 6.65 -14.28 0.90
N LEU A 81 7.07 -13.11 0.41
CA LEU A 81 6.19 -12.16 -0.28
C LEU A 81 5.55 -12.77 -1.54
N LYS A 82 6.30 -13.56 -2.32
CA LYS A 82 5.77 -14.32 -3.45
C LYS A 82 4.70 -15.34 -3.02
N GLY A 83 4.91 -16.01 -1.88
CA GLY A 83 3.93 -16.92 -1.31
C GLY A 83 2.61 -16.21 -0.98
N TYR A 84 2.68 -15.05 -0.33
CA TYR A 84 1.50 -14.23 -0.06
C TYR A 84 0.83 -13.68 -1.33
N ALA A 85 1.63 -13.26 -2.31
CA ALA A 85 1.12 -12.82 -3.61
C ALA A 85 0.38 -13.95 -4.35
N LYS A 86 0.86 -15.19 -4.22
CA LYS A 86 0.19 -16.39 -4.76
C LYS A 86 -1.11 -16.69 -4.03
N SER A 87 -1.14 -16.62 -2.70
CA SER A 87 -2.38 -16.84 -1.93
C SER A 87 -3.41 -15.72 -2.13
N ALA A 88 -2.98 -14.54 -2.55
CA ALA A 88 -3.85 -13.40 -2.86
C ALA A 88 -4.39 -13.42 -4.30
N GLU A 89 -4.17 -14.51 -5.06
CA GLU A 89 -4.67 -14.72 -6.42
C GLU A 89 -4.41 -13.62 -7.45
N LEU A 90 -3.37 -12.80 -7.24
CA LEU A 90 -3.01 -11.73 -8.17
C LEU A 90 -2.76 -12.33 -9.57
N GLU A 91 -3.33 -11.76 -10.64
CA GLU A 91 -3.24 -12.30 -12.02
C GLU A 91 -1.79 -12.63 -12.44
N ILE A 92 -0.85 -11.75 -12.08
CA ILE A 92 0.58 -11.94 -12.36
C ILE A 92 1.13 -13.18 -11.64
N ALA A 93 0.63 -13.48 -10.44
CA ALA A 93 0.95 -14.70 -9.71
C ALA A 93 0.28 -15.94 -10.33
N ARG A 94 -0.92 -15.83 -10.92
CA ARG A 94 -1.55 -16.93 -11.68
C ARG A 94 -0.70 -17.30 -12.90
N ALA A 95 -0.31 -16.31 -13.71
CA ALA A 95 0.55 -16.52 -14.88
C ALA A 95 1.91 -17.15 -14.51
N ALA A 96 2.56 -16.63 -13.45
CA ALA A 96 3.83 -17.19 -12.98
C ALA A 96 3.71 -18.65 -12.46
N ASN A 97 2.55 -19.04 -11.93
CA ASN A 97 2.31 -20.40 -11.45
C ASN A 97 1.90 -21.38 -12.55
N ALA A 98 1.37 -20.89 -13.68
CA ALA A 98 1.01 -21.71 -14.84
C ALA A 98 2.23 -22.14 -15.68
N GLY A 99 3.45 -21.80 -15.25
CA GLY A 99 4.69 -22.14 -15.95
C GLY A 99 5.10 -21.16 -17.04
N SER A 100 4.45 -19.99 -17.13
CA SER A 100 4.84 -18.94 -18.07
C SER A 100 6.30 -18.51 -17.88
N ASP A 101 6.98 -18.23 -18.99
CA ASP A 101 8.37 -17.76 -18.94
C ASP A 101 8.45 -16.39 -18.23
N ARG A 102 9.60 -16.10 -17.63
CA ARG A 102 9.86 -14.82 -16.97
C ARG A 102 9.55 -13.62 -17.88
N LYS A 103 9.86 -13.70 -19.18
CA LYS A 103 9.57 -12.60 -20.12
C LYS A 103 8.08 -12.38 -20.28
N GLU A 104 7.28 -13.44 -20.30
CA GLU A 104 5.83 -13.38 -20.44
C GLU A 104 5.19 -12.79 -19.18
N VAL A 105 5.63 -13.23 -18.00
CA VAL A 105 5.18 -12.65 -16.71
C VAL A 105 5.52 -11.16 -16.62
N LEU A 106 6.73 -10.77 -17.06
CA LEU A 106 7.12 -9.36 -17.09
C LEU A 106 6.31 -8.55 -18.08
N LYS A 107 6.02 -9.11 -19.26
CA LYS A 107 5.17 -8.47 -20.26
C LYS A 107 3.77 -8.25 -19.69
N LEU A 108 3.14 -9.29 -19.14
CA LEU A 108 1.84 -9.19 -18.50
C LEU A 108 1.82 -8.14 -17.39
N ALA A 109 2.82 -8.14 -16.50
CA ALA A 109 2.92 -7.16 -15.43
C ALA A 109 3.03 -5.73 -15.96
N ASN A 110 3.88 -5.49 -16.97
CA ASN A 110 4.04 -4.17 -17.58
C ASN A 110 2.76 -3.72 -18.29
N ASP A 111 2.11 -4.61 -19.03
CA ASP A 111 0.86 -4.33 -19.72
C ASP A 111 -0.22 -3.96 -18.70
N MET A 112 -0.37 -4.73 -17.61
CA MET A 112 -1.32 -4.45 -16.53
C MET A 112 -1.05 -3.12 -15.82
N ILE A 113 0.22 -2.79 -15.54
CA ILE A 113 0.58 -1.50 -14.92
C ILE A 113 0.05 -0.32 -15.75
N THR A 114 0.02 -0.43 -17.09
CA THR A 114 -0.47 0.64 -17.96
C THR A 114 -1.99 0.74 -18.01
N LYS A 115 -2.71 -0.34 -17.70
CA LYS A 115 -4.19 -0.40 -17.71
C LYS A 115 -4.82 -0.01 -16.38
N VAL A 116 -4.11 -0.24 -15.27
CA VAL A 116 -4.60 0.09 -13.92
C VAL A 116 -4.70 1.60 -13.74
N ASN A 117 -5.88 2.05 -13.38
CA ASN A 117 -6.16 3.38 -12.91
C ASN A 117 -6.21 3.37 -11.39
N LEU A 118 -5.63 4.38 -10.75
CA LEU A 118 -5.62 4.50 -9.30
C LEU A 118 -5.81 5.96 -8.90
N ILE A 119 -6.87 6.19 -8.11
CA ILE A 119 -7.27 7.50 -7.61
C ILE A 119 -7.27 7.46 -6.09
N MET A 120 -6.48 8.32 -5.47
CA MET A 120 -6.44 8.53 -4.03
C MET A 120 -7.34 9.71 -3.64
N LEU A 121 -8.15 9.49 -2.61
CA LEU A 121 -8.95 10.49 -1.91
C LEU A 121 -8.29 10.77 -0.57
N ALA A 122 -7.81 12.00 -0.39
CA ALA A 122 -7.10 12.41 0.82
C ALA A 122 -7.72 13.69 1.40
N ASP A 123 -8.27 13.60 2.60
CA ASP A 123 -8.85 14.77 3.30
C ASP A 123 -7.77 15.63 3.97
N ASN A 124 -6.58 15.07 4.16
CA ASN A 124 -5.43 15.76 4.72
C ASN A 124 -4.15 15.40 3.95
N LEU A 125 -3.48 16.41 3.38
CA LEU A 125 -2.23 16.24 2.62
C LEU A 125 -0.96 16.48 3.45
N TYR A 126 -1.11 16.72 4.76
CA TYR A 126 -0.01 16.99 5.68
C TYR A 126 1.08 15.92 5.61
N TYR A 127 0.72 14.64 5.70
CA TYR A 127 1.70 13.54 5.72
C TYR A 127 2.43 13.38 4.39
N LEU A 128 1.73 13.56 3.26
CA LEU A 128 2.34 13.57 1.93
C LEU A 128 3.33 14.73 1.80
N ALA A 129 2.97 15.92 2.28
CA ALA A 129 3.83 17.09 2.25
C ALA A 129 5.04 16.95 3.17
N LYS A 130 4.83 16.54 4.43
CA LYS A 130 5.89 16.33 5.41
C LYS A 130 6.86 15.23 4.98
N GLY A 131 6.33 14.20 4.32
CA GLY A 131 7.13 13.12 3.75
C GLY A 131 7.87 13.50 2.46
N GLY A 132 7.57 14.62 1.81
CA GLY A 132 8.15 14.94 0.50
C GLY A 132 7.61 14.06 -0.64
N ARG A 133 6.44 13.44 -0.47
CA ARG A 133 5.72 12.64 -1.48
C ARG A 133 4.59 13.43 -2.16
N ILE A 134 4.47 14.72 -1.86
CA ILE A 134 3.46 15.58 -2.47
C ILE A 134 3.95 16.15 -3.80
N HIS A 135 3.09 16.12 -4.80
CA HIS A 135 3.37 16.79 -6.06
C HIS A 135 3.37 18.32 -5.87
N LYS A 136 4.27 19.04 -6.57
CA LYS A 136 4.46 20.49 -6.42
C LYS A 136 3.17 21.31 -6.52
N LYS A 137 2.26 20.94 -7.43
CA LYS A 137 0.95 21.60 -7.62
C LYS A 137 -0.03 21.38 -6.45
N ALA A 138 0.13 20.31 -5.67
CA ALA A 138 -0.69 20.01 -4.51
C ALA A 138 -0.09 20.57 -3.21
N ARG A 139 1.18 21.03 -3.23
CA ARG A 139 1.85 21.55 -2.02
C ARG A 139 1.07 22.67 -1.31
N PRO A 140 0.48 23.67 -2.01
CA PRO A 140 -0.31 24.71 -1.35
C PRO A 140 -1.58 24.18 -0.67
N TRP A 141 -2.07 23.00 -1.05
CA TRP A 141 -3.27 22.41 -0.45
C TRP A 141 -2.98 21.81 0.93
N ALA A 142 -1.74 21.42 1.21
CA ALA A 142 -1.35 20.83 2.49
C ALA A 142 -1.37 21.82 3.66
N ASP A 143 -1.22 23.11 3.39
CA ASP A 143 -1.20 24.16 4.41
C ASP A 143 -2.60 24.77 4.64
N SER A 144 -3.62 24.23 3.96
CA SER A 144 -4.98 24.76 3.98
C SER A 144 -5.74 24.34 5.24
N LYS A 145 -6.33 25.32 5.92
CA LYS A 145 -7.15 25.10 7.13
C LYS A 145 -8.60 24.69 6.84
N ILE A 146 -8.99 24.61 5.57
CA ILE A 146 -10.35 24.24 5.17
C ILE A 146 -10.34 22.75 4.84
N SER A 147 -11.21 22.00 5.53
CA SER A 147 -11.43 20.58 5.28
C SER A 147 -12.05 20.38 3.89
N ASN A 148 -11.29 19.80 2.98
CA ASN A 148 -11.67 19.49 1.59
C ASN A 148 -10.98 18.17 1.19
N THR A 149 -11.63 17.31 0.43
CA THR A 149 -11.00 16.10 -0.12
C THR A 149 -10.18 16.44 -1.36
N ALA A 150 -8.90 16.12 -1.36
CA ALA A 150 -8.07 16.14 -2.56
C ALA A 150 -8.23 14.82 -3.33
N ILE A 151 -8.42 14.93 -4.64
CA ILE A 151 -8.43 13.80 -5.57
C ILE A 151 -7.08 13.79 -6.29
N LEU A 152 -6.29 12.74 -6.06
CA LEU A 152 -4.94 12.57 -6.58
C LEU A 152 -4.87 11.34 -7.46
N LYS A 153 -4.27 11.47 -8.64
CA LYS A 153 -3.98 10.38 -9.55
C LYS A 153 -2.60 9.79 -9.26
N LEU A 154 -2.48 8.47 -9.23
CA LEU A 154 -1.19 7.77 -9.11
C LEU A 154 -1.24 6.48 -9.93
N ASP A 155 -0.96 6.56 -11.23
CA ASP A 155 -0.84 5.39 -12.12
C ASP A 155 0.39 5.51 -13.01
N ALA A 156 0.58 4.59 -13.96
CA ALA A 156 1.73 4.58 -14.86
C ALA A 156 1.93 5.93 -15.58
N SER A 157 0.85 6.63 -15.94
CA SER A 157 0.91 7.91 -16.66
C SER A 157 1.43 9.08 -15.81
N THR A 158 1.49 8.92 -14.49
CA THR A 158 2.04 9.93 -13.59
C THR A 158 3.50 9.69 -13.26
N GLY A 159 4.10 8.58 -13.71
CA GLY A 159 5.47 8.22 -13.37
C GLY A 159 5.67 7.95 -11.87
N GLY A 160 4.60 7.57 -11.16
CA GLY A 160 4.63 7.33 -9.72
C GLY A 160 4.48 8.59 -8.84
N GLU A 161 4.09 9.73 -9.42
CA GLU A 161 3.77 10.93 -8.64
C GLU A 161 2.28 11.03 -8.33
N HIS A 162 1.93 11.53 -7.13
CA HIS A 162 0.56 11.87 -6.74
C HIS A 162 0.09 13.16 -7.43
N ARG A 163 -0.31 13.06 -8.69
CA ARG A 163 -0.71 14.21 -9.51
C ARG A 163 -2.10 14.70 -9.08
N PRO A 164 -2.26 15.97 -8.65
CA PRO A 164 -3.57 16.50 -8.27
C PRO A 164 -4.51 16.60 -9.46
N LEU A 165 -5.75 16.14 -9.30
CA LEU A 165 -6.82 16.28 -10.29
C LEU A 165 -7.86 17.31 -9.85
N ALA A 166 -8.35 17.20 -8.61
CA ALA A 166 -9.41 18.06 -8.09
C ALA A 166 -9.29 18.25 -6.58
N ARG A 167 -10.00 19.26 -6.08
CA ARG A 167 -10.16 19.51 -4.65
C ARG A 167 -11.63 19.80 -4.37
N CYS A 168 -12.29 18.87 -3.70
CA CYS A 168 -13.72 18.87 -3.48
C CYS A 168 -14.05 19.36 -2.08
N LYS A 169 -15.10 20.18 -1.95
CA LYS A 169 -15.52 20.78 -0.68
C LYS A 169 -16.43 19.87 0.14
N THR A 170 -17.12 18.94 -0.50
CA THR A 170 -18.09 18.05 0.14
C THR A 170 -17.86 16.60 -0.27
N LYS A 171 -18.29 15.66 0.57
CA LYS A 171 -18.23 14.21 0.25
C LYS A 171 -19.00 13.88 -1.05
N GLY A 172 -20.17 14.50 -1.27
CA GLY A 172 -20.96 14.31 -2.49
C GLY A 172 -20.20 14.73 -3.75
N GLN A 173 -19.59 15.92 -3.75
CA GLN A 173 -18.77 16.40 -4.86
C GLN A 173 -17.57 15.49 -5.12
N THR A 174 -16.95 14.95 -4.08
CA THR A 174 -15.86 13.98 -4.20
C THR A 174 -16.30 12.72 -4.93
N LEU A 175 -17.45 12.15 -4.56
CA LEU A 175 -17.99 10.94 -5.19
C LEU A 175 -18.35 11.18 -6.65
N GLU A 176 -19.06 12.27 -6.96
CA GLU A 176 -19.39 12.64 -8.34
C GLU A 176 -18.13 12.78 -9.20
N THR A 177 -17.16 13.55 -8.70
CA THR A 177 -15.89 13.78 -9.43
C THR A 177 -15.12 12.47 -9.65
N LEU A 178 -15.07 11.59 -8.64
CA LEU A 178 -14.42 10.29 -8.78
C LEU A 178 -15.11 9.44 -9.85
N PHE A 179 -16.43 9.26 -9.78
CA PHE A 179 -17.14 8.34 -10.67
C PHE A 179 -17.29 8.88 -12.09
N ASP A 180 -17.30 10.20 -12.28
CA ASP A 180 -17.15 10.80 -13.60
C ASP A 180 -15.80 10.44 -14.24
N LEU A 181 -14.70 10.47 -13.46
CA LEU A 181 -13.38 10.02 -13.93
C LEU A 181 -13.36 8.53 -14.27
N VAL A 182 -14.02 7.69 -13.45
CA VAL A 182 -14.15 6.25 -13.73
C VAL A 182 -14.91 6.03 -15.03
N LYS A 183 -16.06 6.68 -15.19
CA LYS A 183 -16.91 6.57 -16.40
C LYS A 183 -16.19 7.01 -17.67
N GLN A 184 -15.47 8.12 -17.62
CA GLN A 184 -14.70 8.61 -18.78
C GLN A 184 -13.61 7.64 -19.22
N ARG A 185 -13.04 6.86 -18.29
CA ARG A 185 -11.90 5.98 -18.57
C ARG A 185 -12.26 4.52 -18.76
N SER A 186 -13.40 4.08 -18.23
CA SER A 186 -13.86 2.70 -18.39
C SER A 186 -14.43 2.42 -19.78
N GLY A 187 -14.90 3.45 -20.50
CA GLY A 187 -15.52 3.28 -21.82
C GLY A 187 -16.76 2.39 -21.79
N GLY A 188 -17.41 2.24 -20.63
CA GLY A 188 -18.57 1.36 -20.45
C GLY A 188 -18.25 -0.13 -20.34
N LYS A 189 -16.97 -0.51 -20.31
CA LYS A 189 -16.55 -1.91 -20.18
C LYS A 189 -16.70 -2.42 -18.75
N LYS A 190 -16.68 -3.75 -18.62
CA LYS A 190 -16.69 -4.44 -17.34
C LYS A 190 -15.42 -4.11 -16.54
N LEU A 191 -15.58 -3.91 -15.23
CA LEU A 191 -14.55 -3.42 -14.33
C LEU A 191 -14.12 -4.47 -13.31
N HIS A 192 -12.83 -4.46 -13.01
CA HIS A 192 -12.26 -5.10 -11.83
C HIS A 192 -11.81 -4.00 -10.88
N VAL A 193 -12.36 -3.98 -9.66
CA VAL A 193 -12.21 -2.86 -8.72
C VAL A 193 -11.55 -3.31 -7.43
N ALA A 194 -10.61 -2.51 -6.94
CA ALA A 194 -10.05 -2.65 -5.60
C ALA A 194 -10.14 -1.30 -4.87
N ILE A 195 -10.60 -1.34 -3.63
CA ILE A 195 -10.77 -0.17 -2.77
C ILE A 195 -9.91 -0.37 -1.54
N ASP A 196 -8.84 0.42 -1.43
CA ASP A 196 -7.99 0.42 -0.25
C ASP A 196 -8.37 1.56 0.69
N HIS A 197 -8.36 1.34 2.00
CA HIS A 197 -8.63 2.41 2.97
C HIS A 197 -7.63 2.40 4.13
N ALA A 198 -7.33 3.56 4.72
CA ALA A 198 -6.60 3.67 5.97
C ALA A 198 -7.59 4.02 7.09
N ASP A 199 -8.10 3.02 7.80
CA ASP A 199 -9.08 3.21 8.89
C ASP A 199 -10.36 3.99 8.48
N ALA A 200 -10.91 3.67 7.30
CA ALA A 200 -12.10 4.31 6.73
C ALA A 200 -12.99 3.26 6.04
N LEU A 201 -13.28 2.16 6.75
CA LEU A 201 -14.03 1.03 6.21
C LEU A 201 -15.45 1.44 5.78
N ALA A 202 -16.13 2.26 6.56
CA ALA A 202 -17.48 2.73 6.24
C ALA A 202 -17.50 3.51 4.91
N GLU A 203 -16.54 4.42 4.70
CA GLU A 203 -16.39 5.12 3.43
C GLU A 203 -15.99 4.19 2.27
N ALA A 204 -15.20 3.15 2.52
CA ALA A 204 -14.82 2.16 1.52
C ALA A 204 -16.04 1.33 1.04
N GLU A 205 -16.91 0.92 1.97
CA GLU A 205 -18.17 0.25 1.65
C GLU A 205 -19.11 1.16 0.84
N GLN A 206 -19.20 2.45 1.18
CA GLN A 206 -19.96 3.42 0.38
C GLN A 206 -19.43 3.54 -1.05
N LEU A 207 -18.10 3.54 -1.23
CA LEU A 207 -17.49 3.54 -2.57
C LEU A 207 -17.83 2.27 -3.34
N LYS A 208 -17.84 1.11 -2.67
CA LYS A 208 -18.22 -0.18 -3.27
C LYS A 208 -19.67 -0.19 -3.71
N GLU A 209 -20.61 0.19 -2.85
CA GLU A 209 -22.04 0.29 -3.19
C GLU A 209 -22.26 1.21 -4.38
N LYS A 210 -21.58 2.36 -4.40
CA LYS A 210 -21.68 3.32 -5.51
C LYS A 210 -21.09 2.78 -6.80
N ALA A 211 -19.97 2.04 -6.74
CA ALA A 211 -19.39 1.39 -7.92
C ALA A 211 -20.33 0.32 -8.49
N LEU A 212 -20.85 -0.58 -7.65
CA LEU A 212 -21.76 -1.65 -8.05
C LEU A 212 -23.09 -1.13 -8.62
N SER A 213 -23.57 0.02 -8.16
CA SER A 213 -24.79 0.64 -8.69
C SER A 213 -24.60 1.39 -10.02
N GLN A 214 -23.36 1.71 -10.41
CA GLN A 214 -23.08 2.53 -11.60
C GLN A 214 -22.33 1.79 -12.71
N PHE A 215 -21.63 0.71 -12.40
CA PHE A 215 -20.77 0.01 -13.34
C PHE A 215 -21.01 -1.50 -13.27
N GLN A 216 -20.75 -2.17 -14.39
CA GLN A 216 -20.63 -3.63 -14.40
C GLN A 216 -19.28 -4.00 -13.79
N CYS A 217 -19.28 -4.45 -12.54
CA CYS A 217 -18.08 -4.93 -11.87
C CYS A 217 -18.07 -6.47 -11.87
N GLU A 218 -17.00 -7.09 -12.34
CA GLU A 218 -16.79 -8.54 -12.15
C GLU A 218 -16.44 -8.84 -10.69
N GLU A 219 -15.55 -8.04 -10.13
CA GLU A 219 -15.10 -8.17 -8.76
C GLU A 219 -14.88 -6.79 -8.13
N VAL A 220 -15.18 -6.70 -6.83
CA VAL A 220 -14.91 -5.53 -6.01
C VAL A 220 -14.34 -5.96 -4.67
N PHE A 221 -13.07 -5.67 -4.44
CA PHE A 221 -12.39 -5.97 -3.18
C PHE A 221 -12.25 -4.73 -2.31
N ILE A 222 -12.32 -4.93 -1.00
CA ILE A 222 -11.96 -3.91 -0.01
C ILE A 222 -10.76 -4.43 0.79
N SER A 223 -9.72 -3.62 0.90
CA SER A 223 -8.51 -3.94 1.64
C SER A 223 -8.06 -2.77 2.50
N ASN A 224 -7.27 -3.08 3.54
CA ASN A 224 -6.70 -2.06 4.40
C ASN A 224 -5.33 -1.60 3.88
N ILE A 225 -5.10 -0.30 3.88
CA ILE A 225 -3.81 0.31 3.59
C ILE A 225 -2.88 0.00 4.77
N GLY A 226 -1.83 -0.75 4.47
CA GLY A 226 -0.84 -1.12 5.47
C GLY A 226 -0.12 0.09 6.09
N PRO A 227 0.42 -0.08 7.30
CA PRO A 227 0.94 1.03 8.10
C PRO A 227 2.10 1.79 7.45
N LEU A 228 2.92 1.11 6.64
CA LEU A 228 4.03 1.73 5.91
C LEU A 228 3.55 2.80 4.91
N VAL A 229 2.36 2.63 4.35
CA VAL A 229 1.76 3.60 3.44
C VAL A 229 1.00 4.65 4.24
N THR A 230 0.27 4.23 5.28
CA THR A 230 -0.51 5.12 6.16
C THR A 230 0.33 6.22 6.83
N ILE A 231 1.58 5.96 7.22
CA ILE A 231 2.48 7.01 7.75
C ILE A 231 2.77 8.15 6.74
N HIS A 232 2.54 7.91 5.45
CA HIS A 232 2.77 8.88 4.38
C HIS A 232 1.48 9.48 3.86
N THR A 233 0.36 8.75 3.91
CA THR A 233 -0.93 9.21 3.38
C THR A 233 -1.86 9.77 4.45
N GLY A 234 -1.72 9.29 5.70
CA GLY A 234 -2.59 9.61 6.83
C GLY A 234 -3.80 8.68 6.95
N LEU A 235 -4.36 8.61 8.16
CA LEU A 235 -5.66 7.97 8.41
C LEU A 235 -6.78 8.69 7.66
N GLY A 236 -7.85 7.97 7.37
CA GLY A 236 -8.95 8.45 6.54
C GLY A 236 -8.66 8.45 5.04
N THR A 237 -7.48 8.00 4.59
CA THR A 237 -7.17 7.88 3.15
C THR A 237 -8.03 6.79 2.52
N ARG A 238 -8.55 7.03 1.32
CA ARG A 238 -9.19 6.01 0.47
C ARG A 238 -8.49 5.97 -0.88
N VAL A 239 -8.38 4.81 -1.48
CA VAL A 239 -7.86 4.63 -2.83
C VAL A 239 -8.85 3.79 -3.61
N PHE A 240 -9.27 4.30 -4.76
CA PHE A 240 -10.13 3.59 -5.69
C PHE A 240 -9.29 3.20 -6.91
N CYS A 241 -9.08 1.90 -7.07
CA CYS A 241 -8.31 1.29 -8.15
C CYS A 241 -9.27 0.55 -9.09
N TRP A 242 -9.05 0.66 -10.39
CA TRP A 242 -9.77 -0.17 -11.36
C TRP A 242 -8.94 -0.41 -12.62
N TRP A 243 -9.25 -1.52 -13.29
CA TRP A 243 -8.93 -1.71 -14.70
C TRP A 243 -10.16 -2.24 -15.41
N SER A 244 -10.16 -2.15 -16.74
CA SER A 244 -11.29 -2.55 -17.58
C SER A 244 -10.87 -3.72 -18.45
N GLU A 245 -11.76 -4.70 -18.63
CA GLU A 245 -11.54 -5.80 -19.57
C GLU A 245 -11.27 -5.25 -20.99
N ASP A 246 -10.56 -6.03 -21.81
CA ASP A 246 -10.25 -5.66 -23.20
C ASP A 246 -11.50 -5.68 -24.09
#